data_AF-A0A2D6YLX5-F1
#
_entry.id   AF-A0A2D6YLX5-F1
#
_cell.length_a   1.000
_cell.length_b   1.000
_cell.length_c   1.000
_cell.angle_alpha   90.00
_cell.angle_beta   90.00
_cell.angle_gamma   90.00
#
_symmetry.space_group_name_H-M   'P 1'
#
loop_
_entity.id
_entity.type
_entity.pdbx_description
1 polymer ?
#
loop_
_entity_poly.entity_id
_entity_poly.type
_entity_poly.pdbx_seq_one_letter_code
_entity_poly.pdbx_strand_id
1 'polypeptide(L)'
;MSQIFLFLLLILLCSPVFAQSSHALLFVKTVEEFSIFPAEQPNNALYRNGKLLLQSPSVQWVNLIEVKDTVSWLVLGIDEEGKYHGHLLPNKNDKLVMNNNGYGVFDILDEETGILKIYRTYKGRLEIIKSKYKSVRSPTASATHLVFAHIRDSRKKRNKQIFEFRLHLIRHDSSEVKSLKLYPQNESAKLEMEWVDQSKIQIRYHNGKTEIFDLKKYAPKLFD
;
A
#
# COMPACT_ATOMS: atom_id res chain seq x y z
N MET A 1 -24.09 3.40 71.37
CA MET A 1 -25.52 3.28 70.97
C MET A 1 -25.73 4.22 69.80
N SER A 2 -25.76 3.69 68.58
CA SER A 2 -26.97 3.32 67.79
C SER A 2 -27.40 4.51 66.91
N GLN A 3 -27.04 4.51 65.62
CA GLN A 3 -27.83 4.02 64.47
C GLN A 3 -28.84 5.07 63.97
N ILE A 4 -28.66 5.59 62.74
CA ILE A 4 -29.28 5.17 61.45
C ILE A 4 -30.45 6.12 61.11
N PHE A 5 -30.34 6.94 60.03
CA PHE A 5 -30.89 6.68 58.67
C PHE A 5 -32.41 7.03 58.65
N LEU A 6 -33.08 7.56 57.63
CA LEU A 6 -32.86 7.75 56.20
C LEU A 6 -34.14 8.44 55.65
N PHE A 7 -34.09 8.82 54.37
CA PHE A 7 -35.21 9.00 53.41
C PHE A 7 -36.07 10.28 53.57
N LEU A 8 -36.63 10.94 52.53
CA LEU A 8 -36.47 11.04 51.07
C LEU A 8 -37.71 11.82 50.59
N LEU A 9 -37.58 12.79 49.69
CA LEU A 9 -38.53 13.07 48.57
C LEU A 9 -37.94 14.23 47.74
N LEU A 10 -37.49 14.07 46.49
CA LEU A 10 -38.29 14.02 45.23
C LEU A 10 -39.22 15.25 45.12
N ILE A 11 -39.27 16.12 44.11
CA ILE A 11 -38.97 16.06 42.66
C ILE A 11 -38.90 17.51 42.12
N LEU A 12 -38.38 17.65 40.89
CA LEU A 12 -38.66 18.71 39.89
C LEU A 12 -37.85 19.99 40.03
N LEU A 13 -36.79 20.09 39.23
CA LEU A 13 -36.65 21.13 38.20
C LEU A 13 -35.64 20.61 37.17
N CYS A 14 -36.11 19.70 36.31
CA CYS A 14 -35.47 19.43 35.03
C CYS A 14 -35.60 20.69 34.17
N SER A 15 -34.54 21.49 34.09
CA SER A 15 -34.33 22.31 32.89
C SER A 15 -33.90 21.35 31.79
N PRO A 16 -34.59 21.27 30.64
CA PRO A 16 -34.08 20.54 29.51
C PRO A 16 -32.87 21.34 29.01
N VAL A 17 -31.68 20.96 29.41
CA VAL A 17 -30.50 21.29 28.60
C VAL A 17 -30.71 20.48 27.32
N PHE A 18 -31.31 21.14 26.34
CA PHE A 18 -31.33 20.70 24.96
C PHE A 18 -29.92 20.23 24.63
N ALA A 19 -29.74 18.92 24.47
CA ALA A 19 -28.58 18.34 23.81
C ALA A 19 -28.69 18.70 22.32
N GLN A 20 -28.46 19.97 22.01
CA GLN A 20 -28.45 20.49 20.67
C GLN A 20 -27.01 20.41 20.15
N SER A 21 -26.72 19.24 19.57
CA SER A 21 -25.81 19.03 18.44
C SER A 21 -24.50 19.84 18.40
N SER A 22 -23.39 19.20 18.75
CA SER A 22 -22.09 19.45 18.08
C SER A 22 -21.12 18.25 18.03
N HIS A 23 -21.55 17.02 18.34
CA HIS A 23 -20.73 15.81 18.13
C HIS A 23 -20.61 15.38 16.64
N ALA A 24 -21.14 16.19 15.72
CA ALA A 24 -20.94 16.01 14.30
C ALA A 24 -19.63 16.69 13.89
N LEU A 25 -18.52 15.94 13.96
CA LEU A 25 -17.29 16.04 13.14
C LEU A 25 -16.05 15.44 13.84
N LEU A 26 -16.19 14.31 14.54
CA LEU A 26 -15.03 13.42 14.74
C LEU A 26 -14.85 12.65 13.43
N PHE A 27 -13.98 13.15 12.54
CA PHE A 27 -13.75 12.70 11.16
C PHE A 27 -13.78 11.17 10.97
N VAL A 28 -14.97 10.62 10.73
CA VAL A 28 -15.11 9.27 10.20
C VAL A 28 -14.91 9.36 8.70
N LYS A 29 -13.80 8.81 8.19
CA LYS A 29 -13.71 8.55 6.75
C LYS A 29 -14.50 7.28 6.48
N THR A 30 -15.62 7.42 5.79
CA THR A 30 -16.41 6.29 5.31
C THR A 30 -16.03 5.97 3.86
N VAL A 31 -15.81 4.68 3.58
CA VAL A 31 -15.64 4.14 2.24
C VAL A 31 -16.48 2.87 2.20
N GLU A 32 -17.59 2.89 1.46
CA GLU A 32 -18.57 1.80 1.43
C GLU A 32 -19.03 1.39 2.85
N GLU A 33 -18.94 0.11 3.21
CA GLU A 33 -19.26 -0.39 4.55
C GLU A 33 -18.18 -0.16 5.62
N PHE A 34 -17.07 0.49 5.26
CA PHE A 34 -15.95 0.73 6.15
C PHE A 34 -16.01 2.11 6.78
N SER A 35 -15.60 2.16 8.06
CA SER A 35 -15.43 3.40 8.82
C SER A 35 -14.03 3.43 9.42
N ILE A 36 -13.28 4.50 9.15
CA ILE A 36 -12.00 4.81 9.79
C ILE A 36 -12.22 5.97 10.76
N PHE A 37 -11.92 5.77 12.05
CA PHE A 37 -12.00 6.82 13.08
C PHE A 37 -10.71 7.65 13.17
N PRO A 38 -10.75 8.95 13.51
CA PRO A 38 -9.65 9.88 13.28
C PRO A 38 -8.50 9.85 14.29
N ALA A 39 -7.38 10.47 13.86
CA ALA A 39 -6.03 10.51 14.41
C ALA A 39 -5.87 10.85 15.89
N GLU A 40 -6.78 11.65 16.45
CA GLU A 40 -6.60 12.27 17.77
C GLU A 40 -7.35 11.53 18.89
N GLN A 41 -7.90 10.34 18.60
CA GLN A 41 -8.39 9.45 19.64
C GLN A 41 -7.41 8.31 19.87
N PRO A 42 -7.02 8.01 21.13
CA PRO A 42 -6.37 6.74 21.42
C PRO A 42 -7.29 5.63 20.88
N ASN A 43 -6.75 4.76 20.02
CA ASN A 43 -7.45 3.71 19.25
C ASN A 43 -7.96 4.13 17.84
N ASN A 44 -7.08 4.65 16.98
CA ASN A 44 -7.37 4.64 15.55
C ASN A 44 -7.66 3.20 15.10
N ALA A 45 -8.85 3.02 14.52
CA ALA A 45 -9.41 1.71 14.24
C ALA A 45 -10.21 1.74 12.95
N LEU A 46 -10.12 0.62 12.23
CA LEU A 46 -10.89 0.32 11.05
C LEU A 46 -12.02 -0.62 11.43
N TYR A 47 -13.24 -0.25 11.05
CA TYR A 47 -14.44 -1.05 11.25
C TYR A 47 -15.08 -1.39 9.92
N ARG A 48 -15.79 -2.52 9.86
CA ARG A 48 -16.67 -2.90 8.74
C ARG A 48 -18.03 -3.30 9.32
N ASN A 49 -19.10 -2.62 8.92
CA ASN A 49 -20.44 -2.82 9.50
C ASN A 49 -20.45 -2.80 11.05
N GLY A 50 -19.70 -1.85 11.64
CA GLY A 50 -19.56 -1.72 13.10
C GLY A 50 -18.66 -2.75 13.80
N LYS A 51 -18.16 -3.77 13.09
CA LYS A 51 -17.20 -4.74 13.64
C LYS A 51 -15.78 -4.23 13.48
N LEU A 52 -15.01 -4.22 14.56
CA LEU A 52 -13.58 -3.89 14.55
C LEU A 52 -12.80 -4.89 13.67
N LEU A 53 -12.02 -4.36 12.73
CA LEU A 53 -11.13 -5.14 11.86
C LEU A 53 -9.65 -4.93 12.19
N LEU A 54 -9.23 -3.66 12.32
CA LEU A 54 -7.85 -3.30 12.62
C LEU A 54 -7.83 -2.23 13.68
N GLN A 55 -6.83 -2.30 14.55
CA GLN A 55 -6.50 -1.29 15.54
C GLN A 55 -5.00 -1.33 15.73
N SER A 56 -4.37 -0.17 15.85
CA SER A 56 -2.95 -0.07 16.14
C SER A 56 -2.69 1.09 17.11
N PRO A 57 -1.81 0.92 18.11
CA PRO A 57 -1.40 2.01 18.98
C PRO A 57 -0.46 3.00 18.29
N SER A 58 0.23 2.59 17.21
CA SER A 58 1.30 3.36 16.58
C SER A 58 1.10 3.62 15.09
N VAL A 59 0.00 3.12 14.51
CA VAL A 59 -0.31 3.30 13.09
C VAL A 59 -1.69 3.91 12.97
N GLN A 60 -1.77 5.05 12.31
CA GLN A 60 -3.01 5.68 11.93
C GLN A 60 -3.43 5.18 10.55
N TRP A 61 -4.50 4.39 10.49
CA TRP A 61 -5.22 4.04 9.26
C TRP A 61 -5.86 5.29 8.66
N VAL A 62 -5.58 5.55 7.38
CA VAL A 62 -5.97 6.80 6.69
C VAL A 62 -6.69 6.55 5.37
N ASN A 63 -6.52 5.37 4.77
CA ASN A 63 -7.10 5.06 3.48
C ASN A 63 -7.35 3.58 3.29
N LEU A 64 -8.22 3.25 2.34
CA LEU A 64 -8.39 1.90 1.85
C LEU A 64 -8.82 1.94 0.38
N ILE A 65 -8.50 0.88 -0.36
CA ILE A 65 -8.93 0.67 -1.74
C ILE A 65 -9.25 -0.81 -1.94
N GLU A 66 -10.27 -1.10 -2.75
CA GLU A 66 -10.54 -2.46 -3.19
C GLU A 66 -9.35 -2.96 -4.04
N VAL A 67 -8.93 -4.20 -3.78
CA VAL A 67 -7.94 -4.88 -4.61
C VAL A 67 -8.60 -5.18 -5.93
N LYS A 68 -8.06 -4.61 -7.01
CA LYS A 68 -8.66 -4.67 -8.34
C LYS A 68 -9.01 -6.12 -8.73
N ASP A 69 -10.21 -6.32 -9.26
CA ASP A 69 -10.76 -7.60 -9.73
C ASP A 69 -10.99 -8.63 -8.60
N THR A 70 -11.04 -8.19 -7.34
CA THR A 70 -11.32 -9.04 -6.17
C THR A 70 -12.21 -8.27 -5.19
N VAL A 71 -12.68 -8.93 -4.12
CA VAL A 71 -13.47 -8.30 -3.04
C VAL A 71 -12.65 -8.09 -1.76
N SER A 72 -11.32 -8.21 -1.88
CA SER A 72 -10.35 -7.93 -0.83
C SER A 72 -10.00 -6.45 -0.81
N TRP A 73 -9.49 -5.97 0.32
CA TRP A 73 -9.19 -4.54 0.51
C TRP A 73 -7.75 -4.32 0.96
N LEU A 74 -7.09 -3.32 0.38
CA LEU A 74 -5.79 -2.82 0.85
C LEU A 74 -6.02 -1.58 1.70
N VAL A 75 -5.57 -1.61 2.95
CA VAL A 75 -5.65 -0.51 3.90
C VAL A 75 -4.28 0.16 4.01
N LEU A 76 -4.26 1.49 3.98
CA LEU A 76 -3.08 2.31 4.21
C LEU A 76 -3.13 2.91 5.61
N GLY A 77 -2.05 2.72 6.35
CA GLY A 77 -1.73 3.43 7.57
C GLY A 77 -0.45 4.25 7.47
N ILE A 78 -0.28 5.19 8.39
CA ILE A 78 0.91 6.02 8.56
C ILE A 78 1.28 5.97 10.04
N ASP A 79 2.54 5.72 10.37
CA ASP A 79 3.01 5.80 11.75
C ASP A 79 3.46 7.23 12.13
N GLU A 80 3.87 7.41 13.39
CA GLU A 80 4.32 8.71 13.93
C GLU A 80 5.56 9.27 13.20
N GLU A 81 6.36 8.41 12.56
CA GLU A 81 7.52 8.80 11.75
C GLU A 81 7.12 9.16 10.30
N GLY A 82 5.84 9.08 9.95
CA GLY A 82 5.34 9.32 8.60
C GLY A 82 5.57 8.15 7.63
N LYS A 83 5.96 6.97 8.12
CA LYS A 83 6.20 5.80 7.30
C LYS A 83 4.88 5.09 7.01
N TYR A 84 4.73 4.69 5.75
CA TYR A 84 3.53 4.01 5.27
C TYR A 84 3.51 2.52 5.65
N HIS A 85 2.33 2.08 6.06
CA HIS A 85 2.01 0.69 6.38
C HIS A 85 0.84 0.23 5.51
N GLY A 86 0.99 -0.94 4.90
CA GLY A 86 -0.08 -1.59 4.16
C GLY A 86 -0.64 -2.75 4.96
N HIS A 87 -1.95 -2.93 4.96
CA HIS A 87 -2.59 -4.12 5.50
C HIS A 87 -3.59 -4.68 4.48
N LEU A 88 -3.41 -5.94 4.10
CA LEU A 88 -4.36 -6.64 3.24
C LEU A 88 -5.47 -7.22 4.12
N LEU A 89 -6.72 -6.92 3.78
CA LEU A 89 -7.91 -7.56 4.31
C LEU A 89 -8.41 -8.56 3.27
N PRO A 90 -7.93 -9.83 3.31
CA PRO A 90 -8.27 -10.81 2.32
C PRO A 90 -9.71 -11.31 2.49
N ASN A 91 -10.38 -11.55 1.37
CA ASN A 91 -11.55 -12.41 1.33
C ASN A 91 -11.09 -13.88 1.35
N LYS A 92 -11.86 -14.76 2.01
CA LYS A 92 -11.55 -16.20 2.13
C LYS A 92 -11.37 -16.92 0.79
N ASN A 93 -11.96 -16.40 -0.28
CA ASN A 93 -11.88 -17.00 -1.61
C ASN A 93 -10.70 -16.46 -2.43
N ASP A 94 -10.11 -15.33 -2.04
CA ASP A 94 -9.04 -14.70 -2.80
C ASP A 94 -7.69 -15.23 -2.32
N LYS A 95 -6.89 -15.80 -3.24
CA LYS A 95 -5.53 -16.29 -2.94
C LYS A 95 -4.51 -15.19 -3.19
N LEU A 96 -4.42 -14.27 -2.25
CA LEU A 96 -3.60 -13.05 -2.38
C LEU A 96 -2.41 -13.06 -1.42
N VAL A 97 -1.24 -12.72 -1.96
CA VAL A 97 -0.02 -12.47 -1.19
C VAL A 97 0.40 -11.03 -1.39
N MET A 98 0.58 -10.29 -0.30
CA MET A 98 1.03 -8.90 -0.33
C MET A 98 2.49 -8.77 0.14
N ASN A 99 3.28 -7.96 -0.55
CA ASN A 99 4.57 -7.50 -0.06
C ASN A 99 4.57 -5.97 0.12
N ASN A 100 5.28 -5.51 1.17
CA ASN A 100 5.54 -4.10 1.40
C ASN A 100 6.95 -3.76 0.87
N ASN A 101 7.02 -2.88 -0.14
CA ASN A 101 8.28 -2.47 -0.77
C ASN A 101 8.84 -1.17 -0.16
N GLY A 102 8.25 -0.69 0.94
CA GLY A 102 8.57 0.58 1.55
C GLY A 102 8.00 1.78 0.79
N TYR A 103 8.11 2.95 1.39
CA TYR A 103 7.72 4.23 0.78
C TYR A 103 6.29 4.27 0.24
N GLY A 104 5.38 3.53 0.86
CA GLY A 104 3.98 3.45 0.46
C GLY A 104 3.75 2.67 -0.82
N VAL A 105 4.68 1.81 -1.22
CA VAL A 105 4.53 0.90 -2.36
C VAL A 105 4.27 -0.51 -1.88
N PHE A 106 3.23 -1.13 -2.43
CA PHE A 106 2.81 -2.49 -2.14
C PHE A 106 2.63 -3.26 -3.44
N ASP A 107 2.96 -4.54 -3.45
CA ASP A 107 2.46 -5.43 -4.50
C ASP A 107 1.59 -6.50 -3.92
N ILE A 108 0.58 -6.87 -4.71
CA ILE A 108 -0.33 -7.96 -4.42
C ILE A 108 -0.25 -8.93 -5.58
N LEU A 109 0.25 -10.13 -5.29
CA LEU A 109 0.23 -11.27 -6.19
C LEU A 109 -1.07 -12.04 -5.95
N ASP A 110 -1.84 -12.19 -7.02
CA ASP A 110 -2.86 -13.22 -7.10
C ASP A 110 -2.19 -14.54 -7.47
N GLU A 111 -2.17 -15.48 -6.53
CA GLU A 111 -1.51 -16.78 -6.68
C GLU A 111 -2.27 -17.71 -7.63
N GLU A 112 -3.57 -17.50 -7.83
CA GLU A 112 -4.38 -18.30 -8.75
C GLU A 112 -4.08 -17.91 -10.21
N THR A 113 -4.00 -16.62 -10.49
CA THR A 113 -3.74 -16.13 -11.85
C THR A 113 -2.26 -15.87 -12.14
N GLY A 114 -1.43 -15.78 -11.11
CA GLY A 114 -0.02 -15.38 -11.20
C GLY A 114 0.19 -13.91 -11.59
N ILE A 115 -0.87 -13.09 -11.51
CA ILE A 115 -0.85 -11.66 -11.86
C ILE A 115 -0.46 -10.86 -10.63
N LEU A 116 0.58 -10.04 -10.79
CA LEU A 116 1.04 -9.10 -9.77
C LEU A 116 0.54 -7.69 -10.11
N LYS A 117 -0.08 -7.04 -9.13
CA LYS A 117 -0.56 -5.66 -9.20
C LYS A 117 0.26 -4.82 -8.24
N ILE A 118 0.73 -3.66 -8.69
CA ILE A 118 1.48 -2.71 -7.87
C ILE A 118 0.54 -1.59 -7.45
N TYR A 119 0.49 -1.34 -6.15
CA TYR A 119 -0.20 -0.24 -5.51
C TYR A 119 0.82 0.73 -4.95
N ARG A 120 0.48 2.01 -4.94
CA ARG A 120 1.31 3.04 -4.32
C ARG A 120 0.48 4.11 -3.65
N THR A 121 1.11 4.85 -2.74
CA THR A 121 0.58 6.11 -2.26
C THR A 121 0.96 7.25 -3.20
N TYR A 122 -0.02 7.98 -3.71
CA TYR A 122 0.16 9.19 -4.51
C TYR A 122 -0.77 10.29 -3.98
N LYS A 123 -0.21 11.46 -3.64
CA LYS A 123 -0.96 12.59 -3.03
C LYS A 123 -1.82 12.16 -1.84
N GLY A 124 -1.26 11.32 -0.96
CA GLY A 124 -1.93 10.81 0.24
C GLY A 124 -3.02 9.76 -0.02
N ARG A 125 -3.13 9.24 -1.25
CA ARG A 125 -4.13 8.22 -1.60
C ARG A 125 -3.49 6.94 -2.14
N LEU A 126 -4.05 5.80 -1.75
CA LEU A 126 -3.74 4.54 -2.41
C LEU A 126 -4.28 4.58 -3.83
N GLU A 127 -3.45 4.18 -4.78
CA GLU A 127 -3.84 3.94 -6.15
C GLU A 127 -3.13 2.72 -6.71
N ILE A 128 -3.76 2.07 -7.69
CA ILE A 128 -3.11 1.04 -8.49
C ILE A 128 -2.30 1.70 -9.62
N ILE A 129 -1.07 1.24 -9.82
CA ILE A 129 -0.29 1.61 -10.99
C ILE A 129 -0.93 0.95 -12.21
N LYS A 130 -1.56 1.78 -13.06
CA LYS A 130 -2.19 1.33 -14.30
C LYS A 130 -1.13 0.88 -15.30
N SER A 131 -0.77 -0.39 -15.23
CA SER A 131 0.06 -1.05 -16.23
C SER A 131 -0.83 -1.76 -17.25
N LYS A 132 -0.53 -1.59 -18.54
CA LYS A 132 -1.12 -2.41 -19.61
C LYS A 132 -0.52 -3.82 -19.69
N TYR A 133 0.49 -4.11 -18.89
CA TYR A 133 1.27 -5.34 -18.95
C TYR A 133 0.77 -6.32 -17.87
N LYS A 134 0.43 -7.54 -18.26
CA LYS A 134 0.05 -8.61 -17.32
C LYS A 134 1.24 -9.21 -16.58
N SER A 135 2.45 -9.08 -17.14
CA SER A 135 3.69 -9.65 -16.64
C SER A 135 4.50 -8.69 -15.76
N VAL A 136 3.83 -7.76 -15.06
CA VAL A 136 4.51 -6.85 -14.11
C VAL A 136 5.13 -7.65 -12.98
N ARG A 137 6.36 -7.30 -12.59
CA ARG A 137 7.18 -8.02 -11.62
C ARG A 137 8.13 -7.06 -10.93
N SER A 138 8.64 -7.50 -9.78
CA SER A 138 9.82 -6.91 -9.13
C SER A 138 9.72 -5.40 -8.88
N PRO A 139 8.69 -4.91 -8.17
CA PRO A 139 8.70 -3.54 -7.69
C PRO A 139 9.87 -3.33 -6.71
N THR A 140 10.47 -2.15 -6.76
CA THR A 140 11.54 -1.74 -5.84
C THR A 140 11.47 -0.22 -5.66
N ALA A 141 11.19 0.22 -4.44
CA ALA A 141 10.99 1.63 -4.13
C ALA A 141 12.21 2.22 -3.39
N SER A 142 12.45 3.50 -3.65
CA SER A 142 13.31 4.40 -2.88
C SER A 142 12.46 5.55 -2.33
N ALA A 143 13.07 6.48 -1.59
CA ALA A 143 12.39 7.64 -1.05
C ALA A 143 11.71 8.53 -2.11
N THR A 144 12.19 8.52 -3.36
CA THR A 144 11.70 9.41 -4.42
C THR A 144 11.12 8.67 -5.62
N HIS A 145 11.52 7.42 -5.84
CA HIS A 145 11.21 6.68 -7.05
C HIS A 145 10.72 5.27 -6.77
N LEU A 146 10.04 4.70 -7.76
CA LEU A 146 9.74 3.28 -7.86
C LEU A 146 10.19 2.77 -9.23
N VAL A 147 10.89 1.64 -9.23
CA VAL A 147 11.21 0.87 -10.43
C VAL A 147 10.44 -0.44 -10.39
N PHE A 148 9.92 -0.85 -11.54
CA PHE A 148 9.37 -2.19 -11.73
C PHE A 148 9.66 -2.69 -13.14
N ALA A 149 9.48 -3.99 -13.38
CA ALA A 149 9.74 -4.61 -14.67
C ALA A 149 8.48 -5.25 -15.24
N HIS A 150 8.47 -5.50 -16.56
CA HIS A 150 7.65 -6.55 -17.14
C HIS A 150 8.47 -7.42 -18.08
N ILE A 151 8.06 -8.67 -18.26
CA ILE A 151 8.64 -9.59 -19.26
C ILE A 151 8.14 -9.16 -20.65
N ARG A 152 9.06 -8.70 -21.50
CA ARG A 152 8.78 -8.24 -22.87
C ARG A 152 8.91 -9.39 -23.88
N ASP A 153 9.85 -10.29 -23.65
CA ASP A 153 10.11 -11.45 -24.49
C ASP A 153 10.53 -12.65 -23.62
N SER A 154 10.25 -13.85 -24.11
CA SER A 154 10.52 -15.11 -23.42
C SER A 154 10.90 -16.17 -24.44
N ARG A 155 12.17 -16.61 -24.42
CA ARG A 155 12.71 -17.54 -25.42
C ARG A 155 13.57 -18.63 -24.82
N LYS A 156 13.54 -19.82 -25.41
CA LYS A 156 14.46 -20.91 -25.07
C LYS A 156 15.80 -20.71 -25.77
N LYS A 157 16.90 -20.82 -25.03
CA LYS A 157 18.28 -20.80 -25.55
C LYS A 157 19.09 -21.90 -24.86
N ARG A 158 19.61 -22.86 -25.64
CA ARG A 158 20.44 -23.99 -25.12
C ARG A 158 19.82 -24.66 -23.88
N ASN A 159 18.56 -25.09 -23.99
CA ASN A 159 17.75 -25.72 -22.93
C ASN A 159 17.41 -24.86 -21.70
N LYS A 160 17.73 -23.56 -21.73
CA LYS A 160 17.35 -22.62 -20.66
C LYS A 160 16.28 -21.67 -21.15
N GLN A 161 15.33 -21.33 -20.28
CA GLN A 161 14.38 -20.27 -20.53
C GLN A 161 15.05 -18.92 -20.22
N ILE A 162 15.02 -17.99 -21.17
CA ILE A 162 15.54 -16.63 -21.01
C ILE A 162 14.39 -15.65 -21.11
N PHE A 163 14.26 -14.81 -20.08
CA PHE A 163 13.29 -13.74 -20.01
C PHE A 163 14.01 -12.41 -20.26
N GLU A 164 13.54 -11.64 -21.22
CA GLU A 164 13.98 -10.26 -21.43
C GLU A 164 12.97 -9.32 -20.79
N PHE A 165 13.47 -8.45 -19.92
CA PHE A 165 12.63 -7.52 -19.18
C PHE A 165 12.69 -6.13 -19.80
N ARG A 166 11.64 -5.34 -19.59
CA ARG A 166 11.69 -3.89 -19.76
C ARG A 166 11.37 -3.23 -18.44
N LEU A 167 12.25 -2.33 -18.00
CA LEU A 167 12.08 -1.57 -16.77
C LEU A 167 11.21 -0.33 -16.99
N HIS A 168 10.51 0.05 -15.94
CA HIS A 168 9.69 1.25 -15.84
C HIS A 168 10.08 2.00 -14.58
N LEU A 169 10.14 3.31 -14.68
CA LEU A 169 10.48 4.21 -13.60
C LEU A 169 9.33 5.19 -13.40
N ILE A 170 9.01 5.46 -12.15
CA ILE A 170 8.03 6.48 -11.76
C ILE A 170 8.53 7.23 -10.53
N ARG A 171 8.31 8.54 -10.48
CA ARG A 171 8.49 9.34 -9.26
C ARG A 171 7.26 9.22 -8.38
N HIS A 172 7.43 9.21 -7.06
CA HIS A 172 6.30 9.15 -6.12
C HIS A 172 5.39 10.38 -6.20
N ASP A 173 5.91 11.52 -6.66
CA ASP A 173 5.16 12.77 -6.84
C ASP A 173 4.58 12.96 -8.25
N SER A 174 4.72 11.97 -9.14
CA SER A 174 4.23 12.01 -10.51
C SER A 174 3.34 10.82 -10.84
N SER A 175 2.36 11.02 -11.72
CA SER A 175 1.58 9.95 -12.34
C SER A 175 2.24 9.36 -13.60
N GLU A 176 3.33 9.94 -14.08
CA GLU A 176 3.99 9.49 -15.31
C GLU A 176 4.82 8.22 -15.07
N VAL A 177 4.45 7.13 -15.75
CA VAL A 177 5.27 5.93 -15.83
C VAL A 177 6.18 6.02 -17.06
N LYS A 178 7.50 6.08 -16.84
CA LYS A 178 8.50 6.09 -17.90
C LYS A 178 9.05 4.71 -18.18
N SER A 179 8.75 4.17 -19.36
CA SER A 179 9.38 2.92 -19.81
C SER A 179 10.81 3.17 -20.30
N LEU A 180 11.78 2.55 -19.65
CA LEU A 180 13.20 2.70 -19.95
C LEU A 180 13.59 1.85 -21.18
N LYS A 181 14.58 2.33 -21.95
CA LYS A 181 15.25 1.52 -22.99
C LYS A 181 16.38 0.70 -22.38
N LEU A 182 16.05 -0.07 -21.34
CA LEU A 182 16.95 -0.92 -20.57
C LEU A 182 16.34 -2.33 -20.52
N TYR A 183 17.08 -3.31 -21.01
CA TYR A 183 16.58 -4.66 -21.31
C TYR A 183 17.42 -5.79 -20.71
N PRO A 184 17.50 -5.89 -19.37
CA PRO A 184 18.22 -6.98 -18.74
C PRO A 184 17.56 -8.33 -19.08
N GLN A 185 18.39 -9.36 -19.23
CA GLN A 185 17.95 -10.72 -19.49
C GLN A 185 18.28 -11.61 -18.30
N ASN A 186 17.34 -12.46 -17.89
CA ASN A 186 17.53 -13.37 -16.76
C ASN A 186 16.95 -14.75 -17.06
N GLU A 187 17.52 -15.79 -16.43
CA GLU A 187 16.99 -17.16 -16.49
C GLU A 187 15.77 -17.33 -15.57
N SER A 188 15.60 -16.45 -14.58
CA SER A 188 14.41 -16.39 -13.73
C SER A 188 13.36 -15.42 -14.28
N ALA A 189 12.08 -15.76 -14.12
CA ALA A 189 10.94 -14.89 -14.43
C ALA A 189 10.73 -13.76 -13.39
N LYS A 190 11.71 -13.56 -12.51
CA LYS A 190 11.83 -12.48 -11.53
C LYS A 190 13.19 -11.81 -11.69
N LEU A 191 13.23 -10.49 -11.56
CA LEU A 191 14.46 -9.73 -11.39
C LEU A 191 14.63 -9.36 -9.92
N GLU A 192 15.82 -9.56 -9.37
CA GLU A 192 16.17 -9.05 -8.05
C GLU A 192 16.82 -7.69 -8.25
N MET A 193 16.19 -6.65 -7.73
CA MET A 193 16.61 -5.26 -7.91
C MET A 193 16.68 -4.56 -6.57
N GLU A 194 17.70 -3.73 -6.40
CA GLU A 194 17.92 -2.94 -5.20
C GLU A 194 18.43 -1.56 -5.59
N TRP A 195 18.00 -0.52 -4.87
CA TRP A 195 18.56 0.82 -5.03
C TRP A 195 19.92 0.87 -4.34
N VAL A 196 20.95 1.33 -5.06
CA VAL A 196 22.29 1.56 -4.47
C VAL A 196 22.53 3.03 -4.15
N ASP A 197 21.86 3.93 -4.88
CA ASP A 197 21.78 5.35 -4.56
C ASP A 197 20.47 5.94 -5.12
N GLN A 198 20.30 7.26 -5.10
CA GLN A 198 19.08 7.94 -5.57
C GLN A 198 18.77 7.73 -7.06
N SER A 199 19.74 7.32 -7.87
CA SER A 199 19.65 7.22 -9.32
C SER A 199 20.07 5.88 -9.89
N LYS A 200 20.74 5.04 -9.09
CA LYS A 200 21.29 3.78 -9.53
C LYS A 200 20.56 2.61 -8.88
N ILE A 201 20.34 1.59 -9.69
CA ILE A 201 19.86 0.29 -9.24
C ILE A 201 20.92 -0.77 -9.51
N GLN A 202 21.02 -1.74 -8.62
CA GLN A 202 21.72 -2.99 -8.85
C GLN A 202 20.70 -4.06 -9.23
N ILE A 203 21.05 -4.88 -10.22
CA ILE A 203 20.30 -6.08 -10.59
C ILE A 203 21.17 -7.30 -10.26
N ARG A 204 20.63 -8.23 -9.47
CA ARG A 204 21.24 -9.55 -9.24
C ARG A 204 20.55 -10.58 -10.14
N TYR A 205 21.34 -11.23 -10.98
CA TYR A 205 20.86 -12.25 -11.93
C TYR A 205 20.84 -13.63 -11.30
N HIS A 206 20.11 -14.57 -11.91
CA HIS A 206 19.97 -15.94 -11.43
C HIS A 206 21.30 -16.68 -11.28
N ASN A 207 22.31 -16.32 -12.08
CA ASN A 207 23.67 -16.89 -12.00
C ASN A 207 24.55 -16.23 -10.93
N GLY A 208 24.00 -15.35 -10.09
CA GLY A 208 24.72 -14.63 -9.04
C GLY A 208 25.48 -13.38 -9.52
N LYS A 209 25.57 -13.12 -10.83
CA LYS A 209 26.18 -11.90 -11.35
C LYS A 209 25.36 -10.68 -10.91
N THR A 210 26.03 -9.57 -10.63
CA THR A 210 25.40 -8.27 -10.40
C THR A 210 25.81 -7.25 -11.46
N GLU A 211 24.88 -6.37 -11.82
CA GLU A 211 25.16 -5.20 -12.67
C GLU A 211 24.48 -3.96 -12.10
N ILE A 212 25.16 -2.82 -12.14
CA ILE A 212 24.64 -1.53 -11.66
C ILE A 212 24.29 -0.66 -12.87
N PHE A 213 23.07 -0.12 -12.87
CA PHE A 213 22.56 0.76 -13.91
C PHE A 213 22.25 2.13 -13.33
N ASP A 214 22.82 3.16 -13.95
CA ASP A 214 22.45 4.55 -13.70
C ASP A 214 21.22 4.93 -14.54
N LEU A 215 20.10 5.16 -13.84
CA LEU A 215 18.81 5.46 -14.45
C LEU A 215 18.74 6.87 -15.05
N LYS A 216 19.62 7.80 -14.66
CA LYS A 216 19.73 9.13 -15.31
C LYS A 216 20.07 9.01 -16.78
N LYS A 217 20.81 7.97 -17.18
CA LYS A 217 21.14 7.69 -18.60
C LYS A 217 19.90 7.36 -19.44
N TYR A 218 18.83 6.89 -18.82
CA TYR A 218 17.62 6.42 -19.50
C TYR A 218 16.43 7.36 -19.35
N ALA A 219 16.38 8.12 -18.25
CA ALA A 219 15.30 9.06 -17.95
C ALA A 219 15.82 10.26 -17.11
N PRO A 220 16.70 11.12 -17.68
CA PRO A 220 17.36 12.18 -16.91
C PRO A 220 16.35 13.13 -16.24
N LYS A 221 15.30 13.52 -16.96
CA LYS A 221 14.23 14.41 -16.50
C LYS A 221 13.47 13.96 -15.25
N LEU A 222 13.59 12.69 -14.85
CA LEU A 222 12.96 12.20 -13.62
C LEU A 222 13.83 12.39 -12.38
N PHE A 223 15.11 12.68 -12.54
CA PHE A 223 16.07 12.89 -11.45
C PHE A 223 16.55 14.34 -11.32
N ASP A 224 15.99 15.23 -12.14
CA ASP A 224 16.19 16.68 -12.07
C ASP A 224 15.32 17.30 -10.96
#